data_AF-A0ABD5MUE3-F1
#
_entry.id   AF-A0ABD5MUE3-F1
#
_cell.length_a   1.000
_cell.length_b   1.000
_cell.length_c   1.000
_cell.angle_alpha   90.00
_cell.angle_beta   90.00
_cell.angle_gamma   90.00
#
_symmetry.space_group_name_H-M   'P 1'
#
loop_
_entity.id
_entity.type
_entity.pdbx_description
1 polymer ?
#
loop_
_entity_poly.entity_id
_entity_poly.type
_entity_poly.pdbx_seq_one_letter_code
_entity_poly.pdbx_strand_id
1 'polypeptide(L)'
;MQLIPNIFGKNDFGPAFYRLLLPWAIRHPRYLHSASSLLRVYTKTLKLRKKSEQTGLKVPPALILSLTNQCNLSCTGCFAEASGITCHKGEATKKKPQLDWKGWTKVISEARELGVFGFFWQVVNHSFIQS
;
A
#
# COMPACT_ATOMS: atom_id res chain seq x y z
N MET A 1 0.42 30.33 -1.26
CA MET A 1 -0.69 29.38 -1.08
C MET A 1 -1.18 28.88 -2.45
N GLN A 2 -0.83 27.65 -2.88
CA GLN A 2 -1.52 26.97 -3.98
C GLN A 2 -2.15 25.67 -3.44
N LEU A 3 -3.30 25.87 -2.77
CA LEU A 3 -4.14 24.80 -2.26
C LEU A 3 -5.18 24.49 -3.35
N ILE A 4 -5.25 23.21 -3.76
CA ILE A 4 -6.40 22.57 -4.43
C ILE A 4 -6.56 22.83 -5.96
N PRO A 5 -5.65 22.34 -6.84
CA PRO A 5 -6.06 22.14 -8.25
C PRO A 5 -6.41 20.67 -8.58
N ASN A 6 -6.25 19.71 -7.66
CA ASN A 6 -6.31 18.29 -8.04
C ASN A 6 -7.28 17.41 -7.19
N ILE A 7 -8.19 18.00 -6.44
CA ILE A 7 -9.31 17.25 -5.81
C ILE A 7 -10.38 16.88 -6.87
N PHE A 8 -10.51 17.70 -7.91
CA PHE A 8 -11.52 17.55 -8.96
C PHE A 8 -11.01 16.86 -10.24
N GLY A 9 -9.71 16.57 -10.34
CA GLY A 9 -9.11 15.93 -11.50
C GLY A 9 -9.48 14.45 -11.60
N LYS A 10 -9.64 13.95 -12.83
CA LYS A 10 -9.66 12.50 -13.10
C LYS A 10 -8.34 11.91 -12.59
N ASN A 11 -8.43 10.90 -11.73
CA ASN A 11 -7.28 10.09 -11.36
C ASN A 11 -7.28 8.85 -12.26
N ASP A 12 -6.11 8.39 -12.68
CA ASP A 12 -6.00 7.13 -13.44
C ASP A 12 -6.47 5.91 -12.63
N PHE A 13 -6.62 6.07 -11.31
CA PHE A 13 -7.00 5.02 -10.36
C PHE A 13 -8.45 5.11 -9.84
N GLY A 14 -9.36 5.80 -10.55
CA GLY A 14 -10.80 5.79 -10.24
C GLY A 14 -11.48 7.16 -10.19
N PRO A 15 -12.75 7.23 -9.75
CA PRO A 15 -13.49 8.49 -9.68
C PRO A 15 -12.82 9.49 -8.74
N ALA A 16 -13.06 10.77 -8.96
CA ALA A 16 -12.53 11.84 -8.12
C ALA A 16 -12.93 11.60 -6.66
N PHE A 17 -11.92 11.56 -5.77
CA PHE A 17 -12.07 11.18 -4.36
C PHE A 17 -13.17 11.97 -3.62
N TYR A 18 -13.39 13.24 -4.01
CA TYR A 18 -14.44 14.07 -3.42
C TYR A 18 -15.84 13.51 -3.64
N ARG A 19 -16.11 12.85 -4.78
CA ARG A 19 -17.44 12.30 -5.09
C ARG A 19 -17.83 11.17 -4.15
N LEU A 20 -16.85 10.43 -3.65
CA LEU A 20 -17.06 9.35 -2.68
C LEU A 20 -17.22 9.90 -1.25
N LEU A 21 -16.45 10.93 -0.90
CA LEU A 21 -16.43 11.48 0.45
C LEU A 21 -17.55 12.49 0.75
N LEU A 22 -18.00 13.28 -0.24
CA LEU A 22 -18.97 14.35 0.00
C LEU A 22 -20.29 13.84 0.62
N PRO A 23 -20.95 12.81 0.04
CA PRO A 23 -22.22 12.31 0.58
C PRO A 23 -22.08 11.76 2.00
N TRP A 24 -20.93 11.12 2.27
CA TRP A 24 -20.63 10.54 3.57
C TRP A 24 -20.31 11.62 4.62
N ALA A 25 -19.54 12.65 4.25
CA ALA A 25 -19.18 13.78 5.11
C ALA A 25 -20.40 14.60 5.55
N ILE A 26 -21.37 14.81 4.64
CA ILE A 26 -22.63 15.49 4.94
C ILE A 26 -23.47 14.67 5.92
N ARG A 27 -23.47 13.34 5.80
CA ARG A 27 -24.24 12.43 6.68
C ARG A 27 -23.63 12.29 8.07
N HIS A 28 -22.34 12.55 8.23
CA HIS A 28 -21.64 12.40 9.50
C HIS A 28 -20.81 13.63 9.88
N PRO A 29 -21.47 14.71 10.37
CA PRO A 29 -20.79 15.96 10.72
C PRO A 29 -19.70 15.80 11.79
N ARG A 30 -19.85 14.79 12.66
CA ARG A 30 -18.88 14.46 13.71
C ARG A 30 -17.50 14.02 13.17
N TYR A 31 -17.43 13.49 11.95
CA TYR A 31 -16.16 13.02 11.35
C TYR A 31 -15.55 14.02 10.35
N LEU A 32 -16.13 15.22 10.21
CA LEU A 32 -15.62 16.26 9.31
C LEU A 32 -14.18 16.66 9.62
N HIS A 33 -13.83 16.73 10.92
CA HIS A 33 -12.47 17.04 11.34
C HIS A 33 -11.47 16.01 10.79
N SER A 34 -11.74 14.71 10.97
CA SER A 34 -10.90 13.63 10.46
C SER A 34 -10.88 13.57 8.93
N ALA A 35 -12.01 13.85 8.28
CA ALA A 35 -12.09 13.91 6.82
C ALA A 35 -11.18 14.99 6.22
N SER A 36 -11.07 16.15 6.88
CA SER A 36 -10.18 17.23 6.43
C SER A 36 -8.69 16.82 6.50
N SER A 37 -8.29 16.10 7.55
CA SER A 37 -6.94 15.56 7.70
C SER A 37 -6.62 14.54 6.59
N LEU A 38 -7.56 13.63 6.33
CA LEU A 38 -7.45 12.64 5.26
C LEU A 38 -7.27 13.29 3.88
N LEU A 39 -8.06 14.32 3.57
CA LEU A 39 -7.95 15.07 2.32
C LEU A 39 -6.58 15.75 2.15
N ARG A 40 -6.02 16.30 3.24
CA ARG A 40 -4.68 16.89 3.21
C ARG A 40 -3.61 15.86 2.88
N VAL A 41 -3.65 14.69 3.53
CA VAL A 41 -2.70 13.60 3.26
C VAL A 41 -2.86 13.09 1.82
N TYR A 42 -4.09 12.86 1.38
CA TYR A 42 -4.39 12.38 0.02
C TYR A 42 -3.90 13.35 -1.07
N THR A 43 -4.17 14.65 -0.91
CA THR A 43 -3.70 15.67 -1.88
C THR A 43 -2.18 15.78 -1.88
N LYS A 44 -1.51 15.62 -0.74
CA LYS A 44 -0.05 15.57 -0.65
C LYS A 44 0.51 14.37 -1.42
N THR A 45 -0.05 13.17 -1.24
CA THR A 45 0.43 11.97 -1.95
C THR A 45 0.17 12.02 -3.45
N LEU A 46 -0.94 12.61 -3.90
CA LEU A 46 -1.19 12.89 -5.32
C LEU A 46 -0.11 13.79 -5.93
N LYS A 47 0.31 14.84 -5.23
CA LYS A 47 1.37 15.74 -5.70
C LYS A 47 2.72 15.01 -5.79
N LEU A 48 3.05 14.17 -4.80
CA LEU A 48 4.26 13.35 -4.82
C LEU A 48 4.27 12.42 -6.03
N ARG A 49 3.19 11.66 -6.25
CA ARG A 49 3.07 10.76 -7.39
C ARG A 49 3.14 11.48 -8.74
N LYS A 50 2.49 12.64 -8.86
CA LYS A 50 2.57 13.48 -10.07
C LYS A 50 3.99 13.97 -10.35
N LYS A 51 4.76 14.29 -9.30
CA LYS A 51 6.18 14.66 -9.43
C LYS A 51 7.04 13.47 -9.84
N SER A 52 6.80 12.29 -9.26
CA SER A 52 7.49 11.05 -9.65
C SER A 52 7.21 10.66 -11.10
N GLU A 53 5.98 10.87 -11.57
CA GLU A 53 5.61 10.62 -12.96
C GLU A 53 6.35 11.53 -13.95
N GLN A 54 6.60 12.79 -13.57
CA GLN A 54 7.44 13.70 -14.37
C GLN A 54 8.90 13.20 -14.51
N THR A 55 9.38 12.45 -13.51
CA THR A 55 10.69 11.78 -13.56
C THR A 55 10.65 10.40 -14.23
N GLY A 56 9.51 10.00 -14.81
CA GLY A 56 9.31 8.71 -15.47
C GLY A 56 8.95 7.54 -14.53
N LEU A 57 8.86 7.79 -13.21
CA LEU A 57 8.54 6.76 -12.22
C LEU A 57 7.04 6.74 -11.91
N LYS A 58 6.35 5.67 -12.35
CA LYS A 58 4.95 5.42 -11.99
C LYS A 58 4.87 4.70 -10.65
N VAL A 59 4.29 5.37 -9.65
CA VAL A 59 4.13 4.83 -8.29
C VAL A 59 2.66 4.48 -8.03
N PRO A 60 2.34 3.25 -7.60
CA PRO A 60 0.97 2.86 -7.28
C PRO A 60 0.49 3.55 -5.99
N PRO A 61 -0.83 3.83 -5.85
CA PRO A 61 -1.39 4.47 -4.66
C PRO A 61 -1.40 3.56 -3.41
N ALA A 62 -1.39 2.24 -3.63
CA ALA A 62 -1.39 1.24 -2.58
C ALA A 62 -0.34 0.16 -2.83
N LEU A 63 0.16 -0.42 -1.75
CA LEU A 63 1.19 -1.45 -1.75
C LEU A 63 0.68 -2.68 -0.99
N ILE A 64 0.89 -3.86 -1.58
CA ILE A 64 0.62 -5.14 -0.94
C ILE A 64 1.95 -5.67 -0.39
N LEU A 65 1.99 -5.94 0.91
CA LEU A 65 3.18 -6.40 1.61
C LEU A 65 2.98 -7.85 2.07
N SER A 66 3.86 -8.75 1.59
CA SER A 66 3.93 -10.13 2.07
C SER A 66 4.97 -10.23 3.18
N LEU A 67 4.53 -10.47 4.42
CA LEU A 67 5.41 -10.47 5.59
C LEU A 67 6.37 -11.65 5.66
N THR A 68 5.93 -12.78 5.10
CA THR A 68 6.65 -14.05 5.21
C THR A 68 6.76 -14.71 3.83
N ASN A 69 7.93 -15.27 3.58
CA ASN A 69 8.20 -16.16 2.45
C ASN A 69 8.00 -17.63 2.84
N GLN A 70 7.47 -17.93 4.03
CA GLN A 70 7.16 -19.29 4.45
C GLN A 70 5.69 -19.59 4.17
N CYS A 71 5.47 -20.51 3.25
CA CYS A 71 4.16 -21.08 2.96
C CYS A 71 4.21 -22.58 3.29
N ASN A 72 3.22 -23.09 4.03
CA ASN A 72 3.09 -24.51 4.33
C ASN A 72 2.10 -25.22 3.39
N LEU A 73 1.65 -24.54 2.33
CA LEU A 73 0.69 -25.04 1.36
C LEU A 73 1.35 -25.18 -0.01
N SER A 74 1.06 -26.29 -0.70
CA SER A 74 1.44 -26.54 -2.10
C SER A 74 0.22 -26.33 -3.00
N CYS A 75 -0.12 -25.05 -3.20
CA CYS A 75 -1.29 -24.68 -4.01
C CYS A 75 -0.96 -24.86 -5.50
N THR A 76 -1.77 -25.63 -6.21
CA THR A 76 -1.65 -25.79 -7.66
C THR A 76 -1.76 -24.44 -8.36
N GLY A 77 -0.73 -24.05 -9.12
CA GLY A 77 -0.69 -22.75 -9.81
C GLY A 77 -0.24 -21.57 -8.95
N CYS A 78 0.38 -21.80 -7.80
CA CYS A 78 0.94 -20.73 -6.98
C CYS A 78 2.10 -20.02 -7.69
N PHE A 79 1.90 -18.76 -8.07
CA PHE A 79 2.96 -17.95 -8.67
C PHE A 79 4.17 -17.82 -7.73
N ALA A 80 3.95 -17.66 -6.43
CA ALA A 80 5.02 -17.48 -5.44
C ALA A 80 5.91 -18.73 -5.29
N GLU A 81 5.32 -19.92 -5.50
CA GLU A 81 6.05 -21.18 -5.58
C GLU A 81 6.80 -21.29 -6.91
N ALA A 82 6.13 -21.06 -8.03
CA ALA A 82 6.73 -21.14 -9.37
C ALA A 82 7.89 -20.16 -9.57
N SER A 83 7.86 -19.00 -8.90
CA SER A 83 8.92 -17.98 -8.95
C SER A 83 9.98 -18.13 -7.85
N GLY A 84 9.90 -19.17 -7.01
CA GLY A 84 10.87 -19.44 -5.94
C GLY A 84 10.90 -18.38 -4.85
N ILE A 85 9.80 -17.61 -4.69
CA ILE A 85 9.65 -16.60 -3.64
C ILE A 85 9.39 -17.29 -2.31
N THR A 86 8.58 -18.36 -2.30
CA THR A 86 8.29 -19.13 -1.09
C THR A 86 9.24 -20.31 -0.93
N CYS A 87 9.70 -20.56 0.30
CA CYS A 87 10.46 -21.76 0.62
C CYS A 87 9.50 -22.83 1.17
N HIS A 88 9.44 -23.99 0.52
CA HIS A 88 8.79 -25.16 1.08
C HIS A 88 9.59 -25.72 2.26
N LYS A 89 8.91 -26.34 3.23
CA LYS A 89 9.55 -27.16 4.26
C LYS A 89 10.18 -28.39 3.60
N GLY A 90 11.42 -28.27 3.12
CA GLY A 90 12.18 -29.41 2.60
C GLY A 90 13.20 -29.07 1.52
N GLU A 91 13.03 -27.98 0.78
CA GLU A 91 14.01 -27.56 -0.21
C GLU A 91 15.07 -26.64 0.40
N ALA A 92 16.33 -27.05 0.28
CA ALA A 92 17.51 -26.28 0.67
C ALA A 92 17.80 -25.09 -0.29
N THR A 93 16.76 -24.52 -0.90
CA THR A 93 16.89 -23.29 -1.69
C THR A 93 17.13 -22.13 -0.74
N LYS A 94 18.17 -21.34 -1.04
CA LYS A 94 18.69 -20.25 -0.20
C LYS A 94 17.56 -19.39 0.36
N LYS A 95 17.21 -19.59 1.64
CA LYS A 95 16.21 -18.78 2.35
C LYS A 95 16.65 -17.33 2.27
N LYS A 96 15.94 -16.50 1.49
CA LYS A 96 16.11 -15.05 1.58
C LYS A 96 15.74 -14.65 3.01
N PRO A 97 16.60 -13.91 3.72
CA PRO A 97 16.32 -13.51 5.09
C PRO A 97 15.03 -12.68 5.10
N GLN A 98 14.12 -13.03 6.00
CA GLN A 98 12.91 -12.24 6.25
C GLN A 98 13.33 -10.88 6.80
N LEU A 99 12.67 -9.81 6.35
CA LEU A 99 12.94 -8.47 6.86
C LEU A 99 12.59 -8.42 8.35
N ASP A 100 13.48 -7.82 9.13
CA ASP A 100 13.23 -7.49 10.53
C ASP A 100 12.30 -6.25 10.63
N TRP A 101 11.90 -5.91 11.85
CA TRP A 101 11.04 -4.75 12.10
C TRP A 101 11.62 -3.44 11.55
N LYS A 102 12.95 -3.27 11.64
CA LYS A 102 13.64 -2.09 11.11
C LYS A 102 13.55 -2.03 9.58
N GLY A 103 13.76 -3.16 8.91
CA GLY A 103 13.59 -3.32 7.47
C GLY A 103 12.18 -2.97 7.02
N TRP A 104 11.15 -3.51 7.70
CA TRP A 104 9.76 -3.18 7.37
C TRP A 104 9.44 -1.71 7.59
N THR A 105 9.90 -1.13 8.70
CA THR A 105 9.72 0.30 8.98
C THR A 105 10.36 1.16 7.90
N LYS A 106 11.55 0.79 7.43
CA LYS A 106 12.24 1.47 6.33
C LYS A 106 11.46 1.37 5.03
N VAL A 107 11.01 0.18 4.62
CA VAL A 107 10.21 -0.02 3.39
C VAL A 107 8.92 0.81 3.43
N ILE A 108 8.23 0.83 4.56
CA ILE A 108 7.01 1.63 4.73
C ILE A 108 7.33 3.12 4.66
N SER A 109 8.44 3.58 5.25
CA SER A 109 8.86 4.99 5.16
C SER A 109 9.14 5.40 3.72
N GLU A 110 9.95 4.61 3.00
CA GLU A 110 10.29 4.87 1.60
C GLU A 110 9.05 4.89 0.71
N ALA A 111 8.13 3.92 0.90
CA ALA A 111 6.87 3.88 0.18
C ALA A 111 6.01 5.12 0.44
N ARG A 112 5.95 5.59 1.69
CA ARG A 112 5.22 6.83 2.06
C ARG A 112 5.82 8.07 1.41
N GLU A 113 7.14 8.14 1.32
CA GLU A 113 7.85 9.24 0.65
C GLU A 113 7.55 9.29 -0.85
N LEU A 114 7.33 8.13 -1.48
CA LEU A 114 6.91 8.02 -2.88
C LEU A 114 5.41 8.31 -3.10
N GLY A 115 4.63 8.46 -2.03
CA GLY A 115 3.20 8.79 -2.11
C GLY A 115 2.27 7.58 -2.11
N VAL A 116 2.74 6.42 -1.62
CA VAL A 116 1.88 5.30 -1.21
C VAL A 116 1.16 5.68 0.07
N PHE A 117 -0.16 5.49 0.11
CA PHE A 117 -0.96 5.76 1.32
C PHE A 117 -1.74 4.53 1.81
N GLY A 118 -1.97 3.54 0.96
CA GLY A 118 -2.62 2.27 1.33
C GLY A 118 -1.59 1.15 1.48
N PHE A 119 -1.62 0.45 2.61
CA PHE A 119 -0.80 -0.74 2.85
C PHE A 119 -1.73 -1.90 3.19
N PHE A 120 -1.63 -2.97 2.41
CA PHE A 120 -2.37 -4.20 2.63
C PHE A 120 -1.39 -5.29 3.02
N TRP A 121 -1.58 -5.85 4.22
CA TRP A 121 -0.77 -6.97 4.67
C TRP A 121 -1.40 -8.28 4.27
N GLN A 122 -0.66 -9.07 3.49
CA GLN A 122 -1.01 -10.44 3.19
C GLN A 122 -0.26 -11.34 4.17
N VAL A 123 -1.04 -12.01 5.02
CA VAL A 123 -0.55 -13.04 5.93
C VAL A 123 -1.03 -14.37 5.36
N VAL A 124 -0.09 -15.14 4.80
CA VAL A 124 -0.36 -16.45 4.18
C VAL A 124 -0.19 -17.59 5.20
N ASN A 125 0.21 -17.27 6.44
CA ASN A 125 0.44 -18.25 7.49
C ASN A 125 -0.32 -17.89 8.78
N HIS A 126 -1.19 -18.79 9.25
CA HIS A 126 -1.94 -18.62 10.50
C HIS A 126 -1.03 -18.58 11.75
N SER A 127 0.23 -19.01 11.65
CA SER A 127 1.18 -19.02 12.77
C SER A 127 1.71 -17.63 13.17
N PHE A 128 1.50 -16.57 12.37
CA PHE A 128 2.00 -15.23 12.71
C PHE A 128 1.08 -14.44 13.65
N ILE A 129 -0.15 -14.92 13.91
CA ILE A 129 -1.11 -14.22 14.79
C ILE A 129 -0.87 -14.53 16.28
N GLN A 130 0.08 -15.42 16.60
CA GLN A 130 0.33 -15.90 17.97
C GLN A 130 1.63 -15.39 18.63
N SER A 131 2.40 -14.51 17.98
CA SER A 131 3.65 -13.96 18.54
C SER A 131 3.56 -12.49 18.88
#